data_AF-A0A7V5X255-F1
#
_entry.id   AF-A0A7V5X255-F1
#
_cell.length_a   1.000
_cell.length_b   1.000
_cell.length_c   1.000
_cell.angle_alpha   90.00
_cell.angle_beta   90.00
_cell.angle_gamma   90.00
#
_symmetry.space_group_name_H-M   'P 1'
#
loop_
_entity.id
_entity.type
_entity.pdbx_description
1 polymer ?
#
loop_
_entity_poly.entity_id
_entity_poly.type
_entity_poly.pdbx_seq_one_letter_code
_entity_poly.pdbx_strand_id
1 'polypeptide(L)'
;MKRLVLICMLTLIALPLWADYGLSNVVTKQINRSSQAAEPIKMPVQEVVPKQTAKPSVSYTKTVYYPYTIHTSSWQDPSAAKQQVEKIAPKLEKVFITKIDLGAPGIWYRVDYGAFPAIKEAVARLRELVAEKVIEQGAFVGSAVPFAIEVGMYDSLEKTEKVVRELKQNDISTYVLKEDNTIYRLLCGAYPDAKSASPAYNDLKALGFNPKIMKR
;
A
#
# COMPACT_ATOMS: atom_id res chain seq x y z
N MET A 1 -74.85 -4.91 -8.57
CA MET A 1 -75.62 -3.66 -8.61
C MET A 1 -74.80 -2.54 -7.98
N LYS A 2 -74.61 -1.42 -8.70
CA LYS A 2 -74.25 -0.04 -8.26
C LYS A 2 -72.89 0.14 -7.54
N ARG A 3 -71.77 0.50 -8.21
CA ARG A 3 -71.27 1.85 -8.57
C ARG A 3 -71.27 2.87 -7.42
N LEU A 4 -70.09 3.39 -7.03
CA LEU A 4 -69.76 4.82 -7.20
C LEU A 4 -68.25 5.09 -7.07
N VAL A 5 -67.79 5.95 -7.98
CA VAL A 5 -66.44 6.50 -8.16
C VAL A 5 -66.36 7.82 -7.38
N LEU A 6 -65.23 8.14 -6.75
CA LEU A 6 -64.83 9.54 -6.63
C LEU A 6 -63.30 9.70 -6.69
N ILE A 7 -62.92 10.45 -7.72
CA ILE A 7 -61.59 10.94 -8.07
C ILE A 7 -61.38 12.26 -7.33
N CYS A 8 -60.20 12.47 -6.73
CA CYS A 8 -59.66 13.81 -6.50
C CYS A 8 -58.21 13.85 -6.97
N MET A 9 -58.05 14.27 -8.22
CA MET A 9 -56.86 14.93 -8.75
C MET A 9 -56.51 16.15 -7.90
N LEU A 10 -55.24 16.27 -7.51
CA LEU A 10 -54.67 17.58 -7.18
C LEU A 10 -53.22 17.62 -7.67
N THR A 11 -53.10 17.99 -8.93
CA THR A 11 -51.89 18.50 -9.57
C THR A 11 -51.60 19.90 -9.03
N LEU A 12 -50.38 20.14 -8.52
CA LEU A 12 -49.86 21.49 -8.37
C LEU A 12 -48.35 21.55 -8.72
N ILE A 13 -48.10 21.96 -9.97
CA ILE A 13 -47.19 23.01 -10.43
C ILE A 13 -45.75 22.98 -9.92
N ALA A 14 -44.83 22.79 -10.88
CA ALA A 14 -43.40 23.03 -10.80
C ALA A 14 -43.05 24.52 -10.67
N LEU A 15 -41.98 24.85 -9.94
CA LEU A 15 -41.00 25.86 -10.34
C LEU A 15 -39.61 25.53 -9.74
N PRO A 16 -38.51 25.80 -10.49
CA PRO A 16 -37.14 25.60 -10.06
C PRO A 16 -36.65 26.77 -9.20
N LEU A 17 -36.09 26.47 -8.02
CA LEU A 17 -35.31 27.44 -7.24
C LEU A 17 -33.88 27.47 -7.79
N TRP A 18 -33.62 28.45 -8.64
CA TRP A 18 -32.29 29.02 -8.87
C TRP A 18 -32.09 30.22 -7.94
N ALA A 19 -30.83 30.54 -7.67
CA ALA A 19 -30.26 31.53 -6.74
C ALA A 19 -30.11 31.00 -5.30
N ASP A 20 -28.95 31.05 -4.65
CA ASP A 20 -27.97 32.14 -4.67
C ASP A 20 -26.59 31.61 -4.23
N TYR A 21 -25.63 31.45 -5.16
CA TYR A 21 -24.22 31.25 -4.81
C TYR A 21 -23.54 32.61 -4.70
N GLY A 22 -23.84 33.30 -3.61
CA GLY A 22 -23.14 34.51 -3.19
C GLY A 22 -21.81 34.19 -2.50
N LEU A 23 -20.82 35.03 -2.79
CA LEU A 23 -19.51 35.20 -2.12
C LEU A 23 -18.33 34.35 -2.63
N SER A 24 -17.96 34.70 -3.86
CA SER A 24 -16.58 34.77 -4.35
C SER A 24 -15.66 35.56 -3.40
N ASN A 25 -14.79 34.86 -2.66
CA ASN A 25 -13.65 35.47 -1.97
C ASN A 25 -12.49 35.70 -2.96
N VAL A 26 -12.54 36.83 -3.69
CA VAL A 26 -11.35 37.35 -4.38
C VAL A 26 -10.56 38.17 -3.36
N VAL A 27 -9.48 37.60 -2.85
CA VAL A 27 -8.46 38.37 -2.14
C VAL A 27 -7.62 39.11 -3.20
N THR A 28 -7.98 40.36 -3.48
CA THR A 28 -7.10 41.29 -4.20
C THR A 28 -5.94 41.67 -3.28
N LYS A 29 -4.82 40.97 -3.40
CA LYS A 29 -3.56 41.42 -2.79
C LYS A 29 -2.95 42.48 -3.72
N GLN A 30 -3.13 43.76 -3.39
CA GLN A 30 -2.41 44.87 -4.01
C GLN A 30 -0.90 44.63 -3.89
N ILE A 31 -0.22 44.54 -5.03
CA ILE A 31 1.24 44.59 -5.09
C ILE A 31 1.61 46.08 -5.03
N ASN A 32 1.96 46.54 -3.83
CA ASN A 32 2.61 47.83 -3.66
C ASN A 32 4.08 47.64 -4.03
N ARG A 33 4.45 48.05 -5.26
CA ARG A 33 5.82 48.00 -5.77
C ARG A 33 6.59 49.22 -5.25
N SER A 34 7.03 49.16 -4.00
CA SER A 34 8.13 50.01 -3.53
C SER A 34 9.45 49.31 -3.85
N SER A 35 10.17 49.90 -4.80
CA SER A 35 11.54 49.57 -5.16
C SER A 35 12.47 49.85 -3.99
N GLN A 36 13.08 48.81 -3.42
CA GLN A 36 14.29 48.96 -2.63
C GLN A 36 15.26 47.86 -3.00
N ALA A 37 16.36 48.29 -3.61
CA ALA A 37 17.49 47.45 -3.97
C ALA A 37 18.08 46.79 -2.72
N ALA A 38 18.26 45.46 -2.78
CA ALA A 38 19.04 44.70 -1.84
C ALA A 38 19.89 43.69 -2.64
N GLU A 39 21.16 43.61 -2.25
CA GLU A 39 22.28 42.90 -2.85
C GLU A 39 22.04 41.39 -3.05
N PRO A 40 22.79 40.73 -3.97
CA PRO A 40 22.58 39.32 -4.27
C PRO A 40 23.00 38.43 -3.11
N ILE A 41 22.02 37.98 -2.31
CA ILE A 41 22.21 36.90 -1.35
C ILE A 41 22.38 35.60 -2.16
N LYS A 42 23.62 35.12 -2.23
CA LYS A 42 23.96 33.77 -2.69
C LYS A 42 23.24 32.76 -1.78
N MET A 43 22.10 32.24 -2.24
CA MET A 43 21.49 31.07 -1.62
C MET A 43 22.37 29.86 -1.95
N PRO A 44 22.74 29.01 -0.97
CA PRO A 44 23.43 27.77 -1.27
C PRO A 44 22.45 26.89 -2.05
N VAL A 45 22.84 26.54 -3.28
CA VAL A 45 22.24 25.45 -4.04
C VAL A 45 22.34 24.22 -3.15
N GLN A 46 21.23 23.83 -2.54
CA GLN A 46 21.11 22.50 -1.94
C GLN A 46 21.14 21.52 -3.11
N GLU A 47 22.33 20.98 -3.32
CA GLU A 47 22.61 19.87 -4.21
C GLU A 47 21.65 18.74 -3.84
N VAL A 48 20.73 18.41 -4.74
CA VAL A 48 19.89 17.23 -4.64
C VAL A 48 20.81 16.04 -4.86
N VAL A 49 21.49 15.62 -3.79
CA VAL A 49 22.31 14.41 -3.79
C VAL A 49 21.38 13.26 -4.14
N PRO A 50 21.63 12.51 -5.22
CA PRO A 50 20.87 11.31 -5.51
C PRO A 50 21.01 10.37 -4.32
N LYS A 51 19.88 9.98 -3.72
CA LYS A 51 19.83 9.03 -2.61
C LYS A 51 20.40 7.70 -3.08
N GLN A 52 21.69 7.51 -2.86
CA GLN A 52 22.44 6.34 -3.29
C GLN A 52 22.10 5.19 -2.36
N THR A 53 20.92 4.60 -2.58
CA THR A 53 20.54 3.30 -2.03
C THR A 53 21.61 2.30 -2.47
N ALA A 54 22.18 1.57 -1.50
CA ALA A 54 23.26 0.61 -1.74
C ALA A 54 22.90 -0.30 -2.91
N LYS A 55 23.75 -0.34 -3.95
CA LYS A 55 23.49 -1.12 -5.16
C LYS A 55 23.26 -2.59 -4.77
N PRO A 56 22.10 -3.18 -5.10
CA PRO A 56 21.87 -4.61 -4.89
C PRO A 56 22.75 -5.38 -5.89
N SER A 57 23.76 -6.11 -5.41
CA SER A 57 24.69 -6.82 -6.30
C SER A 57 25.11 -8.20 -5.79
N VAL A 58 24.14 -9.02 -5.38
CA VAL A 58 24.38 -10.45 -5.14
C VAL A 58 23.66 -11.25 -6.21
N SER A 59 24.40 -12.11 -6.93
CA SER A 59 23.84 -13.06 -7.90
C SER A 59 23.35 -14.30 -7.14
N TYR A 60 22.05 -14.57 -7.21
CA TYR A 60 21.40 -15.71 -6.56
C TYR A 60 20.46 -16.40 -7.54
N THR A 61 20.50 -17.73 -7.57
CA THR A 61 19.53 -18.54 -8.34
C THR A 61 18.46 -19.05 -7.39
N LYS A 62 17.22 -18.61 -7.59
CA LYS A 62 16.10 -18.97 -6.74
C LYS A 62 15.64 -20.41 -6.98
N THR A 63 15.59 -21.18 -5.91
CA THR A 63 15.21 -22.60 -5.93
C THR A 63 13.81 -22.87 -5.37
N VAL A 64 13.33 -22.01 -4.46
CA VAL A 64 12.03 -22.14 -3.81
C VAL A 64 11.20 -20.89 -4.05
N TYR A 65 9.94 -21.09 -4.46
CA TYR A 65 8.94 -20.03 -4.63
C TYR A 65 7.92 -20.10 -3.51
N TYR A 66 7.34 -18.95 -3.16
CA TYR A 66 6.41 -18.80 -2.05
C TYR A 66 5.08 -18.21 -2.51
N PRO A 67 4.26 -18.92 -3.29
CA PRO A 67 3.04 -18.35 -3.87
C PRO A 67 1.92 -18.12 -2.85
N TYR A 68 1.95 -18.73 -1.66
CA TYR A 68 0.84 -18.65 -0.70
C TYR A 68 1.14 -17.71 0.47
N THR A 69 0.10 -17.03 0.95
CA THR A 69 0.06 -16.21 2.18
C THR A 69 -1.21 -16.53 2.95
N ILE A 70 -1.21 -16.19 4.24
CA ILE A 70 -2.42 -16.12 5.04
C ILE A 70 -2.93 -14.70 4.97
N HIS A 71 -4.13 -14.51 4.42
CA HIS A 71 -4.82 -13.25 4.42
C HIS A 71 -5.52 -13.04 5.76
N THR A 72 -5.29 -11.91 6.41
CA THR A 72 -5.85 -11.63 7.75
C THR A 72 -7.00 -10.64 7.72
N SER A 73 -6.90 -9.59 6.90
CA SER A 73 -7.90 -8.53 6.79
C SER A 73 -7.64 -7.64 5.57
N SER A 74 -8.66 -6.92 5.13
CA SER A 74 -8.59 -5.97 4.01
C SER A 74 -9.22 -4.64 4.39
N TRP A 75 -8.59 -3.54 3.99
CA TRP A 75 -9.02 -2.18 4.34
C TRP A 75 -8.95 -1.27 3.12
N GLN A 76 -9.87 -0.31 3.02
CA GLN A 76 -9.74 0.80 2.06
C GLN A 76 -8.93 1.96 2.64
N ASP A 77 -8.98 2.16 3.96
CA ASP A 77 -8.14 3.13 4.66
C ASP A 77 -6.74 2.53 4.94
N PRO A 78 -5.66 3.14 4.42
CA PRO A 78 -4.29 2.70 4.71
C PRO A 78 -3.95 2.77 6.21
N SER A 79 -4.52 3.72 6.95
CA SER A 79 -4.21 3.89 8.37
C SER A 79 -4.75 2.73 9.21
N ALA A 80 -5.98 2.28 8.93
CA ALA A 80 -6.55 1.09 9.53
C ALA A 80 -5.73 -0.18 9.24
N ALA A 81 -5.24 -0.36 8.01
CA ALA A 81 -4.35 -1.48 7.69
C ALA A 81 -3.03 -1.44 8.48
N LYS A 82 -2.44 -0.26 8.67
CA LYS A 82 -1.22 -0.09 9.48
C LYS A 82 -1.46 -0.44 10.95
N GLN A 83 -2.54 0.06 11.54
CA GLN A 83 -2.90 -0.27 12.92
C GLN A 83 -3.07 -1.79 13.11
N GLN A 84 -3.66 -2.48 12.13
CA GLN A 84 -3.78 -3.92 12.17
C GLN A 84 -2.41 -4.61 12.10
N VAL A 85 -1.47 -4.14 11.27
CA VAL A 85 -0.09 -4.66 11.25
C VAL A 85 0.59 -4.45 12.59
N GLU A 86 0.50 -3.26 13.19
CA GLU A 86 1.09 -2.94 14.49
C GLU A 86 0.56 -3.83 15.61
N LYS A 87 -0.72 -4.21 15.55
CA LYS A 87 -1.36 -5.13 16.50
C LYS A 87 -0.79 -6.55 16.41
N ILE A 88 -0.50 -7.06 15.20
CA ILE A 88 -0.17 -8.48 14.98
C ILE A 88 1.32 -8.76 14.77
N ALA A 89 2.10 -7.80 14.25
CA ALA A 89 3.53 -7.95 13.97
C ALA A 89 4.40 -8.31 15.20
N PRO A 90 4.08 -7.88 16.44
CA PRO A 90 4.83 -8.33 17.62
C PRO A 90 4.74 -9.84 17.89
N LYS A 91 3.72 -10.52 17.35
CA LYS A 91 3.47 -11.96 17.54
C LYS A 91 3.86 -12.80 16.33
N LEU A 92 4.05 -12.15 15.18
CA LEU A 92 4.20 -12.79 13.89
C LEU A 92 5.31 -12.13 13.09
N GLU A 93 6.26 -12.93 12.63
CA GLU A 93 7.22 -12.47 11.63
C GLU A 93 6.54 -12.27 10.26
N LYS A 94 7.10 -11.39 9.41
CA LYS A 94 6.68 -11.27 7.98
C LYS A 94 5.19 -10.96 7.82
N VAL A 95 4.69 -10.04 8.64
CA VAL A 95 3.40 -9.38 8.45
C VAL A 95 3.63 -8.17 7.55
N PHE A 96 2.82 -8.02 6.50
CA PHE A 96 2.97 -6.92 5.55
C PHE A 96 1.64 -6.48 4.96
N ILE A 97 1.67 -5.30 4.34
CA ILE A 97 0.53 -4.73 3.60
C ILE A 97 0.77 -4.90 2.09
N THR A 98 -0.22 -5.45 1.40
CA THR A 98 -0.31 -5.46 -0.06
C THR A 98 -1.27 -4.36 -0.50
N LYS A 99 -0.74 -3.26 -1.06
CA LYS A 99 -1.55 -2.22 -1.71
C LYS A 99 -1.89 -2.66 -3.13
N ILE A 100 -3.15 -3.01 -3.36
CA ILE A 100 -3.62 -3.65 -4.59
C ILE A 100 -4.75 -2.84 -5.22
N ASP A 101 -4.71 -2.69 -6.55
CA ASP A 101 -5.85 -2.16 -7.33
C ASP A 101 -6.74 -3.31 -7.79
N LEU A 102 -7.99 -3.32 -7.33
CA LEU A 102 -8.99 -4.32 -7.69
C LEU A 102 -9.89 -3.89 -8.85
N GLY A 103 -9.63 -2.75 -9.49
CA GLY A 103 -10.44 -2.18 -10.57
C GLY A 103 -11.61 -1.38 -10.03
N ALA A 104 -12.85 -1.77 -10.36
CA ALA A 104 -14.05 -1.04 -9.93
C ALA A 104 -14.16 -0.88 -8.39
N PRO A 105 -13.77 -1.85 -7.55
CA PRO A 105 -13.73 -1.67 -6.09
C PRO A 105 -12.63 -0.71 -5.59
N GLY A 106 -11.73 -0.26 -6.46
CA GLY A 106 -10.65 0.67 -6.17
C GLY A 106 -9.42 0.02 -5.52
N ILE A 107 -8.65 0.85 -4.82
CA ILE A 107 -7.42 0.46 -4.12
C ILE A 107 -7.77 -0.11 -2.74
N TRP A 108 -7.17 -1.25 -2.42
CA TRP A 108 -7.29 -1.93 -1.14
C TRP A 108 -5.92 -2.22 -0.53
N TYR A 109 -5.89 -2.28 0.80
CA TYR A 109 -4.73 -2.57 1.62
C TYR A 109 -4.98 -3.88 2.35
N ARG A 110 -4.42 -4.96 1.82
CA ARG A 110 -4.55 -6.31 2.39
C ARG A 110 -3.45 -6.54 3.39
N VAL A 111 -3.81 -6.95 4.60
CA VAL A 111 -2.84 -7.38 5.61
C VAL A 111 -2.65 -8.88 5.49
N ASP A 112 -1.46 -9.27 5.08
CA ASP A 112 -1.10 -10.66 4.82
C ASP A 112 0.06 -11.09 5.73
N TYR A 113 0.14 -12.39 6.00
CA TYR A 113 1.18 -13.00 6.83
C TYR A 113 1.85 -14.16 6.08
N GLY A 114 3.17 -14.18 6.21
CA GLY A 114 4.01 -15.30 5.82
C GLY A 114 4.25 -15.44 4.32
N ALA A 115 5.07 -16.41 3.98
CA ALA A 115 5.43 -16.77 2.61
C ALA A 115 5.59 -18.29 2.59
N PHE A 116 4.66 -18.98 1.94
CA PHE A 116 4.57 -20.44 1.99
C PHE A 116 4.73 -21.04 0.59
N PRO A 117 5.56 -22.07 0.42
CA PRO A 117 5.72 -22.76 -0.86
C PRO A 117 4.51 -23.61 -1.23
N ALA A 118 3.81 -24.16 -0.23
CA ALA A 118 2.66 -25.03 -0.42
C ALA A 118 1.41 -24.54 0.33
N ILE A 119 0.24 -24.67 -0.29
CA ILE A 119 -1.04 -24.30 0.31
C ILE A 119 -1.31 -25.07 1.60
N LYS A 120 -0.91 -26.35 1.67
CA LYS A 120 -1.09 -27.21 2.85
C LYS A 120 -0.36 -26.64 4.08
N GLU A 121 0.83 -26.09 3.89
CA GLU A 121 1.62 -25.47 4.96
C GLU A 121 0.97 -24.17 5.45
N ALA A 122 0.52 -23.32 4.52
CA ALA A 122 -0.20 -22.11 4.86
C ALA A 122 -1.50 -22.42 5.65
N VAL A 123 -2.24 -23.45 5.22
CA VAL A 123 -3.48 -23.87 5.90
C VAL A 123 -3.21 -24.46 7.28
N ALA A 124 -2.17 -25.28 7.42
CA ALA A 124 -1.76 -25.81 8.73
C ALA A 124 -1.39 -24.66 9.67
N ARG A 125 -0.57 -23.71 9.20
CA ARG A 125 -0.15 -22.56 10.00
C ARG A 125 -1.33 -21.65 10.37
N LEU A 126 -2.28 -21.43 9.47
CA LEU A 126 -3.51 -20.69 9.76
C LEU A 126 -4.27 -21.30 10.94
N ARG A 127 -4.46 -22.63 10.94
CA ARG A 127 -5.19 -23.34 11.99
C ARG A 127 -4.52 -23.21 13.35
N GLU A 128 -3.20 -23.33 13.41
CA GLU A 128 -2.41 -23.10 14.63
C GLU A 128 -2.63 -21.68 15.16
N LEU A 129 -2.47 -20.67 14.32
CA LEU A 129 -2.60 -19.28 14.72
C LEU A 129 -4.01 -18.90 15.20
N VAL A 130 -5.04 -19.50 14.61
CA VAL A 130 -6.43 -19.34 15.07
C VAL A 130 -6.65 -20.02 16.42
N ALA A 131 -6.13 -21.24 16.61
CA ALA A 131 -6.22 -21.97 17.88
C ALA A 131 -5.50 -21.22 19.02
N GLU A 132 -4.36 -20.62 18.73
CA GLU A 132 -3.57 -19.77 19.64
C GLU A 132 -4.16 -18.36 19.84
N LYS A 133 -5.26 -18.02 19.14
CA LYS A 133 -5.89 -16.69 19.15
C LYS A 133 -4.93 -15.56 18.78
N VAL A 134 -3.95 -15.85 17.92
CA VAL A 134 -3.01 -14.86 17.37
C VAL A 134 -3.66 -14.06 16.24
N ILE A 135 -4.48 -14.74 15.42
CA ILE A 135 -5.27 -14.15 14.33
C ILE A 135 -6.75 -14.50 14.48
N GLU A 136 -7.61 -13.71 13.85
CA GLU A 136 -9.07 -13.87 13.92
C GLU A 136 -9.57 -15.02 13.05
N GLN A 137 -10.74 -15.58 13.38
CA GLN A 137 -11.34 -16.70 12.64
C GLN A 137 -11.70 -16.36 11.19
N GLY A 138 -11.80 -15.07 10.84
CA GLY A 138 -12.04 -14.61 9.47
C GLY A 138 -10.81 -14.65 8.55
N ALA A 139 -9.63 -14.98 9.07
CA ALA A 139 -8.43 -15.14 8.27
C ALA A 139 -8.52 -16.38 7.37
N PHE A 140 -7.94 -16.33 6.17
CA PHE A 140 -8.01 -17.42 5.20
C PHE A 140 -6.74 -17.52 4.34
N VAL A 141 -6.53 -18.69 3.73
CA VAL A 141 -5.52 -18.87 2.68
C VAL A 141 -6.21 -18.73 1.34
N GLY A 142 -5.82 -17.73 0.55
CA GLY A 142 -6.42 -17.43 -0.75
C GLY A 142 -5.78 -18.21 -1.91
N SER A 143 -6.16 -17.80 -3.12
CA SER A 143 -5.46 -18.22 -4.35
C SER A 143 -4.00 -17.77 -4.34
N ALA A 144 -3.18 -18.42 -5.17
CA ALA A 144 -1.76 -18.10 -5.30
C ALA A 144 -1.55 -16.63 -5.68
N VAL A 145 -0.63 -15.99 -4.96
CA VAL A 145 -0.11 -14.65 -5.21
C VAL A 145 1.41 -14.75 -5.43
N PRO A 146 1.84 -15.25 -6.61
CA PRO A 146 3.22 -15.67 -6.82
C PRO A 146 4.19 -14.51 -7.03
N PHE A 147 3.72 -13.28 -7.22
CA PHE A 147 4.57 -12.13 -7.48
C PHE A 147 4.74 -11.25 -6.23
N ALA A 148 5.89 -10.59 -6.13
CA ALA A 148 6.13 -9.50 -5.19
C ALA A 148 6.92 -8.40 -5.90
N ILE A 149 6.93 -7.21 -5.31
CA ILE A 149 7.83 -6.15 -5.74
C ILE A 149 9.13 -6.30 -4.95
N GLU A 150 10.19 -6.70 -5.63
CA GLU A 150 11.53 -6.73 -5.09
C GLU A 150 12.11 -5.33 -5.05
N VAL A 151 12.44 -4.87 -3.84
CA VAL A 151 13.13 -3.60 -3.62
C VAL A 151 14.63 -3.77 -3.79
N GLY A 152 15.17 -4.90 -3.33
CA GLY A 152 16.58 -5.23 -3.46
C GLY A 152 16.96 -6.56 -2.82
N MET A 153 18.20 -6.96 -3.07
CA MET A 153 18.87 -8.08 -2.42
C MET A 153 20.13 -7.56 -1.73
N TYR A 154 20.34 -8.02 -0.50
CA TYR A 154 21.40 -7.55 0.37
C TYR A 154 22.18 -8.74 0.93
N ASP A 155 23.47 -8.53 1.18
CA ASP A 155 24.41 -9.51 1.74
C ASP A 155 24.44 -9.52 3.28
N SER A 156 23.62 -8.68 3.92
CA SER A 156 23.50 -8.64 5.38
C SER A 156 22.12 -8.19 5.85
N LEU A 157 21.74 -8.69 7.03
CA LEU A 157 20.52 -8.28 7.70
C LEU A 157 20.57 -6.78 8.04
N GLU A 158 21.71 -6.26 8.50
CA GLU A 158 21.88 -4.85 8.87
C GLU A 158 21.60 -3.90 7.70
N LYS A 159 22.14 -4.19 6.50
CA LYS A 159 21.87 -3.39 5.29
C LYS A 159 20.39 -3.46 4.92
N THR A 160 19.78 -4.64 5.03
CA THR A 160 18.36 -4.85 4.78
C THR A 160 17.50 -4.02 5.73
N GLU A 161 17.79 -4.07 7.03
CA GLU A 161 17.06 -3.34 8.06
C GLU A 161 17.15 -1.82 7.90
N LYS A 162 18.28 -1.30 7.43
CA LYS A 162 18.42 0.13 7.12
C LYS A 162 17.40 0.54 6.05
N VAL A 163 17.24 -0.26 4.99
CA VAL A 163 16.26 0.02 3.93
C VAL A 163 14.83 -0.22 4.41
N VAL A 164 14.59 -1.25 5.23
CA VAL A 164 13.28 -1.47 5.88
C VAL A 164 12.86 -0.24 6.70
N ARG A 165 13.77 0.33 7.50
CA ARG A 165 13.47 1.55 8.29
C ARG A 165 13.16 2.74 7.40
N GLU A 166 13.92 2.93 6.32
CA GLU A 166 13.67 3.99 5.35
C GLU A 166 12.30 3.86 4.67
N LEU A 167 11.94 2.65 4.24
CA LEU A 167 10.63 2.38 3.62
C LEU A 167 9.49 2.56 4.62
N LYS A 168 9.68 2.11 5.86
CA LYS A 168 8.70 2.30 6.94
C LYS A 168 8.45 3.78 7.23
N GLN A 169 9.48 4.62 7.21
CA GLN A 169 9.33 6.08 7.37
C GLN A 169 8.55 6.73 6.22
N ASN A 170 8.48 6.08 5.06
CA ASN A 170 7.68 6.50 3.90
C ASN A 170 6.39 5.68 3.77
N ASP A 171 5.92 5.08 4.87
CA ASP A 171 4.68 4.32 4.94
C ASP A 171 4.59 3.08 4.03
N ILE A 172 5.73 2.56 3.59
CA ILE A 172 5.80 1.35 2.79
C ILE A 172 6.05 0.15 3.70
N SER A 173 5.10 -0.79 3.67
CA SER A 173 5.22 -2.07 4.36
C SER A 173 6.03 -3.07 3.52
N THR A 174 7.02 -3.70 4.15
CA THR A 174 7.90 -4.68 3.53
C THR A 174 8.15 -5.88 4.42
N TYR A 175 8.61 -6.97 3.82
CA TYR A 175 9.08 -8.16 4.54
C TYR A 175 10.36 -8.70 3.91
N VAL A 176 11.11 -9.47 4.69
CA VAL A 176 12.40 -10.03 4.28
C VAL A 176 12.27 -11.55 4.13
N LEU A 177 12.75 -12.07 3.01
CA LEU A 177 13.03 -13.49 2.83
C LEU A 177 14.53 -13.72 2.92
N LYS A 178 14.92 -14.69 3.76
CA LYS A 178 16.29 -15.20 3.80
C LYS A 178 16.41 -16.27 2.73
N GLU A 179 16.99 -15.93 1.59
CA GLU A 179 17.12 -16.82 0.43
C GLU A 179 18.34 -17.76 0.57
N ASP A 180 19.34 -17.33 1.34
CA ASP A 180 20.49 -18.13 1.78
C ASP A 180 21.05 -17.54 3.10
N ASN A 181 22.10 -18.15 3.67
CA ASN A 181 22.76 -17.71 4.91
C ASN A 181 23.21 -16.25 4.89
N THR A 182 23.58 -15.73 3.73
CA THR A 182 24.08 -14.37 3.55
C THR A 182 23.15 -13.50 2.72
N ILE A 183 22.08 -14.05 2.12
CA ILE A 183 21.27 -13.35 1.12
C ILE A 183 19.89 -13.04 1.68
N TYR A 184 19.61 -11.74 1.78
CA TYR A 184 18.37 -11.18 2.28
C TYR A 184 17.67 -10.44 1.16
N ARG A 185 16.48 -10.92 0.80
CA ARG A 185 15.64 -10.34 -0.24
C ARG A 185 14.54 -9.52 0.38
N LEU A 186 14.51 -8.23 0.06
CA LEU A 186 13.51 -7.29 0.56
C LEU A 186 12.36 -7.15 -0.43
N LEU A 187 11.16 -7.49 0.02
CA LEU A 187 9.95 -7.56 -0.80
C LEU A 187 8.85 -6.65 -0.26
N CYS A 188 7.99 -6.17 -1.17
CA CYS A 188 6.79 -5.41 -0.88
C CYS A 188 5.58 -6.09 -1.52
N GLY A 189 4.56 -6.40 -0.70
CA GLY A 189 3.30 -7.01 -1.09
C GLY A 189 3.39 -8.43 -1.67
N ALA A 190 2.23 -9.03 -1.91
CA ALA A 190 2.10 -10.31 -2.62
C ALA A 190 0.92 -10.23 -3.61
N TYR A 191 1.19 -10.46 -4.89
CA TYR A 191 0.29 -10.14 -5.99
C TYR A 191 0.00 -11.36 -6.88
N PRO A 192 -1.24 -11.49 -7.40
CA PRO A 192 -1.58 -12.51 -8.39
C PRO A 192 -0.88 -12.26 -9.74
N ASP A 193 -0.67 -10.99 -10.09
CA ASP A 193 -0.09 -10.56 -11.36
C ASP A 193 0.60 -9.19 -11.24
N ALA A 194 1.38 -8.83 -12.26
CA ALA A 194 2.11 -7.57 -12.30
C ALA A 194 1.20 -6.33 -12.37
N LYS A 195 0.01 -6.43 -12.99
CA LYS A 195 -0.91 -5.29 -13.13
C LYS A 195 -1.40 -4.83 -11.76
N SER A 196 -1.81 -5.78 -10.92
CA SER A 196 -2.31 -5.53 -9.57
C SER A 196 -1.26 -4.90 -8.64
N ALA A 197 0.04 -5.09 -8.93
CA ALA A 197 1.16 -4.53 -8.18
C ALA A 197 1.50 -3.07 -8.58
N SER A 198 0.94 -2.56 -9.68
CA SER A 198 1.31 -1.26 -10.25
C SER A 198 1.24 -0.08 -9.27
N PRO A 199 0.21 0.04 -8.39
CA PRO A 199 0.15 1.16 -7.45
C PRO A 199 1.36 1.20 -6.50
N ALA A 200 1.66 0.08 -5.82
CA ALA A 200 2.80 -0.01 -4.91
C ALA A 200 4.14 0.10 -5.64
N TYR A 201 4.22 -0.42 -6.87
CA TYR A 201 5.41 -0.31 -7.71
C TYR A 201 5.73 1.16 -8.04
N ASN A 202 4.70 1.95 -8.36
CA ASN A 202 4.83 3.36 -8.66
C ASN A 202 5.20 4.18 -7.42
N ASP A 203 4.64 3.84 -6.24
CA ASP A 203 5.03 4.48 -4.98
C ASP A 203 6.55 4.30 -4.71
N LEU A 204 7.07 3.08 -4.89
CA LEU A 204 8.50 2.79 -4.74
C LEU A 204 9.37 3.56 -5.75
N LYS A 205 8.93 3.66 -7.02
CA LYS A 205 9.64 4.47 -8.01
C LYS A 205 9.65 5.96 -7.67
N ALA A 206 8.53 6.49 -7.18
CA ALA A 206 8.43 7.90 -6.79
C ALA A 206 9.38 8.24 -5.63
N LEU A 207 9.72 7.28 -4.78
CA LEU A 207 10.73 7.40 -3.73
C LEU A 207 12.18 7.22 -4.21
N GLY A 208 12.40 6.99 -5.51
CA GLY A 208 13.72 6.83 -6.10
C GLY A 208 14.30 5.42 -6.05
N PHE A 209 13.50 4.41 -5.68
CA PHE A 209 13.92 3.01 -5.79
C PHE A 209 13.85 2.53 -7.24
N ASN A 210 14.59 1.46 -7.55
CA ASN A 210 14.51 0.75 -8.82
C ASN A 210 13.88 -0.65 -8.64
N PRO A 211 12.58 -0.72 -8.30
CA PRO A 211 11.92 -1.97 -7.98
C PRO A 211 11.77 -2.89 -9.19
N LYS A 212 11.69 -4.19 -8.94
CA LYS A 212 11.41 -5.23 -9.94
C LYS A 212 10.22 -6.08 -9.51
N ILE A 213 9.28 -6.36 -10.41
CA ILE A 213 8.22 -7.33 -10.15
C ILE A 213 8.78 -8.71 -10.47
N MET A 214 8.86 -9.58 -9.47
CA MET A 214 9.51 -10.88 -9.56
C MET A 214 8.66 -11.93 -8.88
N LYS A 215 8.87 -13.20 -9.25
CA LYS A 215 8.30 -14.31 -8.47
C LYS A 215 8.92 -14.33 -7.08
N ARG A 216 8.08 -14.46 -6.06
CA ARG A 216 8.49 -14.39 -4.67
C ARG A 216 8.88 -15.73 -4.11
#